data_AF-A0A0L6VH67-F1
#
_entry.id   AF-A0A0L6VH67-F1
#
_cell.length_a   1.000
_cell.length_b   1.000
_cell.length_c   1.000
_cell.angle_alpha   90.00
_cell.angle_beta   90.00
_cell.angle_gamma   90.00
#
_symmetry.space_group_name_H-M   'P 1'
#
loop_
_entity.id
_entity.type
_entity.pdbx_description
1 polymer ?
#
loop_
_entity_poly.entity_id
_entity_poly.type
_entity_poly.pdbx_seq_one_letter_code
_entity_poly.pdbx_strand_id
1 'polypeptide(L)'
;MLVKSRNEKEGGRRVRKDEYLHYSTSWLLNILLTFLHEEFLTITDESAVCDWELLHTFVQSTRRTSAHHLIVHQNPEQLSILPGITINGVLAVTQFIFLILSGMHLIVKILLQLPCMNRYPGVNSILVCNKVQIHRPRVQALCNEAGVLLIYLPRDCVEFWC
;
A
#
# COMPACT_ATOMS: atom_id res chain seq x y z
N MET A 1 -67.67 0.71 2.29
CA MET A 1 -66.58 0.22 1.42
C MET A 1 -65.51 -0.42 2.30
N LEU A 2 -65.40 -1.76 2.27
CA LEU A 2 -64.18 -2.51 2.61
C LEU A 2 -63.09 -2.10 1.59
N VAL A 3 -61.78 -2.06 1.88
CA VAL A 3 -60.89 -3.21 2.11
C VAL A 3 -59.55 -2.72 2.71
N LYS A 4 -59.00 -3.56 3.57
CA LYS A 4 -57.70 -3.55 4.27
C LYS A 4 -56.53 -3.84 3.30
N SER A 5 -55.41 -3.13 3.40
CA SER A 5 -54.15 -3.46 2.70
C SER A 5 -52.95 -2.90 3.50
N ARG A 6 -52.32 -3.69 4.38
CA ARG A 6 -51.13 -4.55 4.19
C ARG A 6 -49.80 -3.79 4.29
N ASN A 7 -49.16 -3.98 5.45
CA ASN A 7 -47.73 -3.81 5.68
C ASN A 7 -46.97 -4.88 4.88
N GLU A 8 -46.13 -4.48 3.94
CA GLU A 8 -45.09 -5.33 3.37
C GLU A 8 -43.75 -5.01 4.05
N LYS A 9 -43.24 -6.01 4.78
CA LYS A 9 -41.86 -6.05 5.25
C LYS A 9 -41.00 -6.47 4.05
N GLU A 10 -40.29 -5.53 3.44
CA GLU A 10 -39.22 -5.89 2.51
C GLU A 10 -38.08 -6.56 3.29
N GLY A 11 -37.92 -7.85 3.04
CA GLY A 11 -36.78 -8.65 3.48
C GLY A 11 -35.52 -8.16 2.80
N GLY A 12 -34.85 -7.18 3.42
CA GLY A 12 -33.47 -6.82 3.10
C GLY A 12 -32.57 -8.02 3.36
N ARG A 13 -32.28 -8.77 2.30
CA ARG A 13 -31.25 -9.82 2.29
C ARG A 13 -29.94 -9.12 2.64
N ARG A 14 -29.48 -9.31 3.88
CA ARG A 14 -28.17 -8.84 4.35
C ARG A 14 -27.11 -9.64 3.59
N VAL A 15 -26.77 -9.18 2.40
CA VAL A 15 -25.64 -9.69 1.63
C VAL A 15 -24.42 -9.50 2.52
N ARG A 16 -23.76 -10.61 2.87
CA ARG A 16 -22.55 -10.58 3.67
C ARG A 16 -21.52 -9.76 2.89
N LYS A 17 -20.99 -8.71 3.52
CA LYS A 17 -19.95 -7.84 2.93
C LYS A 17 -18.69 -8.62 2.53
N ASP A 18 -18.55 -9.83 3.04
CA ASP A 18 -17.39 -10.70 2.83
C ASP A 18 -17.31 -11.29 1.41
N GLU A 19 -18.42 -11.42 0.68
CA GLU A 19 -18.43 -11.96 -0.69
C GLU A 19 -18.06 -10.92 -1.78
N TYR A 20 -18.12 -9.62 -1.47
CA TYR A 20 -17.77 -8.58 -2.44
C TYR A 20 -16.28 -8.20 -2.43
N LEU A 21 -15.56 -8.44 -1.33
CA LEU A 21 -14.14 -8.07 -1.25
C LEU A 21 -13.26 -9.00 -2.10
N HIS A 22 -13.56 -10.30 -2.15
CA HIS A 22 -12.68 -11.28 -2.79
C HIS A 22 -12.62 -11.19 -4.32
N TYR A 23 -13.66 -10.62 -4.96
CA TYR A 23 -13.72 -10.42 -6.42
C TYR A 23 -13.18 -9.06 -6.88
N SER A 24 -12.98 -8.09 -5.98
CA SER A 24 -12.69 -6.70 -6.36
C SER A 24 -11.21 -6.44 -6.66
N THR A 25 -10.29 -7.20 -6.07
CA THR A 25 -8.86 -6.89 -6.07
C THR A 25 -8.12 -7.60 -7.22
N SER A 26 -8.41 -8.89 -7.41
CA SER A 26 -7.92 -9.69 -8.55
C SER A 26 -8.38 -9.15 -9.90
N TRP A 27 -9.59 -8.56 -9.98
CA TRP A 27 -10.11 -8.00 -11.22
C TRP A 27 -9.41 -6.70 -11.64
N LEU A 28 -9.12 -5.80 -10.69
CA LEU A 28 -8.44 -4.53 -10.99
C LEU A 28 -6.98 -4.73 -11.40
N LEU A 29 -6.29 -5.71 -10.80
CA LEU A 29 -4.94 -6.07 -11.23
C LEU A 29 -4.95 -6.84 -12.55
N ASN A 30 -5.93 -7.71 -12.80
CA ASN A 30 -6.13 -8.26 -14.14
C ASN A 30 -6.37 -7.15 -15.15
N ILE A 31 -7.17 -6.13 -14.85
CA ILE A 31 -7.35 -4.99 -15.75
C ILE A 31 -6.04 -4.22 -15.92
N LEU A 32 -5.33 -3.89 -14.85
CA LEU A 32 -4.07 -3.17 -14.96
C LEU A 32 -3.03 -3.94 -15.79
N LEU A 33 -2.89 -5.24 -15.57
CA LEU A 33 -1.94 -6.09 -16.30
C LEU A 33 -2.42 -6.48 -17.70
N THR A 34 -3.74 -6.54 -17.94
CA THR A 34 -4.31 -6.85 -19.27
C THR A 34 -4.28 -5.63 -20.18
N PHE A 35 -4.44 -4.43 -19.63
CA PHE A 35 -4.54 -3.19 -20.41
C PHE A 35 -3.26 -2.34 -20.40
N LEU A 36 -2.32 -2.58 -19.48
CA LEU A 36 -1.03 -1.88 -19.44
C LEU A 36 0.10 -2.90 -19.57
N HIS A 37 1.06 -2.59 -20.44
CA HIS A 37 2.27 -3.38 -20.54
C HIS A 37 3.05 -3.28 -19.22
N GLU A 38 3.48 -4.42 -18.70
CA GLU A 38 4.20 -4.53 -17.43
C GLU A 38 5.48 -3.68 -17.36
N GLU A 39 6.14 -3.45 -18.50
CA GLU A 39 7.31 -2.57 -18.62
C GLU A 39 7.00 -1.11 -18.26
N PHE A 40 5.75 -0.68 -18.31
CA PHE A 40 5.38 0.69 -17.95
C PHE A 40 5.23 0.89 -16.44
N LEU A 41 5.15 -0.19 -15.66
CA LEU A 41 4.70 -0.16 -14.28
C LEU A 41 5.86 0.04 -13.30
N THR A 42 5.70 1.02 -12.42
CA THR A 42 6.51 1.24 -11.23
C THR A 42 5.61 1.19 -10.00
N ILE A 43 5.84 0.21 -9.13
CA ILE A 43 5.10 0.01 -7.89
C ILE A 43 5.90 0.58 -6.73
N THR A 44 5.21 1.25 -5.80
CA THR A 44 5.85 1.84 -4.62
C THR A 44 4.98 1.63 -3.37
N ASP A 45 5.58 1.12 -2.30
CA ASP A 45 4.97 1.04 -0.96
C ASP A 45 5.94 1.43 0.14
N GLU A 46 5.38 1.93 1.23
CA GLU A 46 6.16 2.17 2.43
C GLU A 46 6.35 0.87 3.21
N SER A 47 7.61 0.52 3.45
CA SER A 47 7.96 -0.57 4.36
C SER A 47 8.79 -0.01 5.51
N ALA A 48 8.53 -0.47 6.73
CA ALA A 48 9.33 -0.13 7.89
C ALA A 48 10.25 -1.29 8.25
N VAL A 49 11.54 -1.01 8.40
CA VAL A 49 12.55 -1.93 8.91
C VAL A 49 12.85 -1.51 10.35
N CYS A 50 12.57 -2.42 11.28
CA CYS A 50 12.93 -2.25 12.68
C CYS A 50 14.38 -2.66 12.90
N ASP A 51 14.99 -2.11 13.96
CA ASP A 51 16.32 -2.52 14.39
C ASP A 51 16.37 -4.05 14.64
N TRP A 52 17.54 -4.63 14.37
CA TRP A 52 17.85 -6.04 14.57
C TRP A 52 17.54 -6.51 15.99
N GLU A 53 17.69 -5.63 17.00
CA GLU A 53 17.37 -5.93 18.40
C GLU A 53 15.88 -6.24 18.62
N LEU A 54 14.96 -5.73 17.78
CA LEU A 54 13.53 -6.08 17.84
C LEU A 54 13.18 -7.40 17.13
N LEU A 55 14.06 -7.91 16.28
CA LEU A 55 13.82 -9.12 15.48
C LEU A 55 14.26 -10.40 16.19
N HIS A 56 14.98 -10.30 17.31
CA HIS A 56 15.32 -11.47 18.14
C HIS A 56 14.10 -12.03 18.85
N THR A 57 13.48 -13.02 18.22
CA THR A 57 12.42 -13.85 18.81
C THR A 57 12.96 -15.05 19.58
N PHE A 58 14.27 -15.30 19.55
CA PHE A 58 14.90 -16.44 20.20
C PHE A 58 15.53 -16.05 21.52
N VAL A 59 14.96 -16.56 22.61
CA VAL A 59 15.59 -16.53 23.95
C VAL A 59 16.09 -17.92 24.27
N GLN A 60 17.39 -18.06 24.52
CA GLN A 60 17.97 -19.33 24.97
C GLN A 60 18.11 -19.30 26.50
N SER A 61 17.37 -20.18 27.16
CA SER A 61 17.50 -20.41 28.61
C SER A 61 18.41 -21.62 28.86
N THR A 62 19.23 -21.56 29.91
CA THR A 62 19.96 -22.71 30.43
C THR A 62 18.96 -23.76 30.95
N ARG A 63 19.20 -25.04 30.60
CA ARG A 63 18.33 -26.21 30.86
C ARG A 63 17.54 -26.08 32.17
N ARG A 64 16.20 -26.08 32.04
CA ARG A 64 15.18 -26.09 33.12
C ARG A 64 14.88 -24.75 33.81
N THR A 65 15.21 -23.60 33.23
CA THR A 65 14.72 -22.30 33.74
C THR A 65 13.61 -21.73 32.83
N SER A 66 12.66 -20.98 33.40
CA SER A 66 11.64 -20.28 32.62
C SER A 66 12.30 -19.15 31.84
N ALA A 67 12.17 -19.15 30.52
CA ALA A 67 12.55 -18.01 29.69
C ALA A 67 11.38 -17.01 29.70
N HIS A 68 11.52 -15.94 30.49
CA HIS A 68 10.61 -14.80 30.39
C HIS A 68 11.12 -13.86 29.29
N HIS A 69 10.30 -13.66 28.27
CA HIS A 69 10.56 -12.68 27.22
C HIS A 69 9.86 -11.37 27.57
N LEU A 70 10.63 -10.33 27.89
CA LEU A 70 10.14 -8.98 28.07
C LEU A 70 10.48 -8.19 26.80
N ILE A 71 9.48 -7.79 26.02
CA ILE A 71 9.69 -6.90 24.88
C ILE A 71 9.94 -5.49 25.46
N VAL A 72 11.20 -5.14 25.62
CA VAL A 72 11.63 -3.78 25.98
C VAL A 72 11.82 -3.04 24.64
N HIS A 73 11.27 -1.83 24.50
CA HIS A 73 11.20 -1.04 23.25
C HIS A 73 10.18 -1.51 22.19
N GLN A 74 8.88 -1.35 22.45
CA GLN A 74 7.83 -1.52 21.42
C GLN A 74 7.76 -0.40 20.37
N ASN A 75 8.63 0.61 20.46
CA ASN A 75 8.68 1.72 19.52
C ASN A 75 10.14 2.17 19.31
N PRO A 76 11.00 1.30 18.78
CA PRO A 76 12.36 1.69 18.40
C PRO A 76 12.30 2.74 17.30
N GLU A 77 13.41 3.43 17.06
CA GLU A 77 13.56 4.18 15.82
C GLU A 77 13.37 3.23 14.63
N GLN A 78 12.43 3.57 13.74
CA GLN A 78 12.16 2.77 12.56
C GLN A 78 12.79 3.45 11.34
N LEU A 79 13.63 2.69 10.63
CA LEU A 79 14.05 3.08 9.30
C LEU A 79 12.91 2.72 8.35
N SER A 80 12.30 3.72 7.75
CA SER A 80 11.29 3.48 6.73
C SER A 80 11.93 3.60 5.35
N ILE A 81 11.58 2.67 4.48
CA ILE A 81 12.07 2.56 3.11
C ILE A 81 10.89 2.66 2.15
N LEU A 82 11.11 3.29 1.01
CA LEU A 82 10.17 3.34 -0.09
C LEU A 82 10.89 2.90 -1.37
N PRO A 83 10.85 1.60 -1.71
CA PRO A 83 11.34 1.13 -2.98
C PRO A 83 10.36 1.50 -4.10
N GLY A 84 10.88 1.99 -5.22
CA GLY A 84 10.20 1.97 -6.52
C GLY A 84 10.67 0.73 -7.26
N ILE A 85 9.78 -0.24 -7.46
CA ILE A 85 10.08 -1.54 -8.05
C ILE A 85 9.39 -1.65 -9.40
N THR A 86 10.11 -2.18 -10.37
CA THR A 86 9.64 -2.46 -11.73
C THR A 86 9.90 -3.93 -12.04
N ILE A 87 9.40 -4.45 -13.17
CA ILE A 87 9.72 -5.82 -13.60
C ILE A 87 11.21 -6.06 -13.86
N ASN A 88 11.94 -4.99 -14.17
CA ASN A 88 13.38 -5.02 -14.42
C ASN A 88 14.20 -4.91 -13.12
N GLY A 89 13.52 -4.86 -11.97
CA GLY A 89 14.13 -4.75 -10.64
C GLY A 89 13.86 -3.40 -9.98
N VAL A 90 14.74 -3.07 -9.04
CA VAL A 90 14.61 -1.88 -8.20
C VAL A 90 15.04 -0.64 -9.00
N LEU A 91 14.10 0.30 -9.20
CA LEU A 91 14.33 1.56 -9.90
C LEU A 91 15.00 2.59 -8.98
N ALA A 92 14.50 2.71 -7.76
CA ALA A 92 15.02 3.62 -6.73
C ALA A 92 14.65 3.11 -5.35
N VAL A 93 15.50 3.36 -4.35
CA VAL A 93 15.15 3.13 -2.94
C VAL A 93 15.36 4.42 -2.18
N THR A 94 14.30 4.93 -1.59
CA THR A 94 14.38 6.09 -0.70
C THR A 94 14.36 5.61 0.75
N GLN A 95 15.36 6.01 1.53
CA GLN A 95 15.42 5.73 2.96
C GLN A 95 15.12 6.99 3.75
N PHE A 96 14.36 6.85 4.84
CA PHE A 96 13.99 7.95 5.72
C PHE A 96 13.80 7.42 7.14
N ILE A 97 14.33 8.14 8.10
CA ILE A 97 14.05 7.87 9.52
C ILE A 97 12.66 8.41 9.79
N PHE A 98 11.80 7.58 10.39
CA PHE A 98 10.42 7.94 10.71
C PHE A 98 10.39 9.06 11.76
N LEU A 99 10.53 10.31 11.32
CA LEU A 99 10.04 11.45 12.08
C LEU A 99 8.54 11.55 11.81
N ILE A 100 7.77 11.64 12.90
CA ILE A 100 6.32 11.87 12.96
C ILE A 100 5.99 13.23 12.30
N LEU A 101 6.23 13.37 11.01
CA LEU A 101 5.82 14.52 10.21
C LEU A 101 4.59 14.07 9.45
N SER A 102 3.48 14.07 10.18
CA SER A 102 2.15 13.78 9.69
C SER A 102 1.91 14.54 8.38
N GLY A 103 1.93 13.82 7.27
CA GLY A 103 1.42 14.31 5.99
C GLY A 103 2.42 14.91 4.98
N MET A 104 3.72 14.99 5.27
CA MET A 104 4.72 15.35 4.24
C MET A 104 5.38 14.13 3.58
N HIS A 105 5.17 12.96 4.16
CA HIS A 105 5.97 11.76 3.89
C HIS A 105 5.82 11.26 2.45
N LEU A 106 4.59 11.09 1.97
CA LEU A 106 4.36 10.54 0.62
C LEU A 106 4.81 11.50 -0.49
N ILE A 107 4.78 12.82 -0.25
CA ILE A 107 5.13 13.82 -1.24
C ILE A 107 6.64 13.86 -1.47
N VAL A 108 7.44 13.94 -0.39
CA VAL A 108 8.91 13.94 -0.48
C VAL A 108 9.41 12.67 -1.13
N LYS A 109 8.81 11.55 -0.74
CA LYS A 109 9.05 10.24 -1.30
C LYS A 109 8.83 10.17 -2.82
N ILE A 110 7.68 10.64 -3.29
CA ILE A 110 7.35 10.62 -4.71
C ILE A 110 8.24 11.60 -5.47
N LEU A 111 8.56 12.76 -4.91
CA LEU A 111 9.53 13.70 -5.49
C LEU A 111 10.91 13.07 -5.71
N LEU A 112 11.34 12.16 -4.85
CA LEU A 112 12.63 11.47 -4.99
C LEU A 112 12.59 10.33 -6.01
N GLN A 113 11.41 9.75 -6.29
CA GLN A 113 11.24 8.68 -7.27
C GLN A 113 10.99 9.19 -8.70
N LEU A 114 10.25 10.30 -8.85
CA LEU A 114 9.87 10.84 -10.16
C LEU A 114 11.04 11.09 -11.14
N PRO A 115 12.22 11.58 -10.71
CA PRO A 115 13.36 11.78 -11.61
C PRO A 115 13.90 10.49 -12.24
N CYS A 116 13.64 9.34 -11.63
CA CYS A 116 14.04 8.03 -12.15
C CYS A 116 13.00 7.41 -13.09
N MET A 117 11.84 8.04 -13.26
CA MET A 117 10.74 7.57 -14.11
C MET A 117 10.75 8.26 -15.47
N ASN A 118 10.26 7.57 -16.51
CA ASN A 118 10.08 8.19 -17.82
C ASN A 118 8.70 8.85 -17.93
N ARG A 119 8.56 9.76 -18.90
CA ARG A 119 7.26 10.31 -19.29
C ARG A 119 6.41 9.24 -19.95
N TYR A 120 5.10 9.25 -19.68
CA TYR A 120 4.14 8.36 -20.31
C TYR A 120 3.95 8.72 -21.79
N PRO A 121 3.93 7.75 -22.73
CA PRO A 121 3.93 6.29 -22.54
C PRO A 121 5.32 5.62 -22.74
N GLY A 122 6.31 5.93 -21.90
CA GLY A 122 7.63 5.26 -21.87
C GLY A 122 7.74 4.18 -20.79
N VAL A 123 8.74 3.30 -20.86
CA VAL A 123 9.04 2.29 -19.80
C VAL A 123 9.12 2.95 -18.43
N ASN A 124 8.60 2.34 -17.36
CA ASN A 124 8.58 2.91 -16.00
C ASN A 124 7.87 4.28 -15.90
N SER A 125 6.81 4.53 -16.68
CA SER A 125 6.07 5.81 -16.70
C SER A 125 4.73 5.81 -15.98
N ILE A 126 4.34 4.68 -15.39
CA ILE A 126 3.11 4.52 -14.64
C ILE A 126 3.48 4.27 -13.17
N LEU A 127 3.12 5.19 -12.29
CA LEU A 127 3.32 5.05 -10.85
C LEU A 127 2.06 4.44 -10.23
N VAL A 128 2.23 3.30 -9.56
CA VAL A 128 1.17 2.63 -8.80
C VAL A 128 1.42 2.82 -7.31
N CYS A 129 0.50 3.48 -6.62
CA CYS A 129 0.57 3.73 -5.18
C CYS A 129 -0.65 3.18 -4.44
N ASN A 130 -0.45 2.82 -3.16
CA ASN A 130 -1.55 2.61 -2.23
C ASN A 130 -2.36 3.93 -2.03
N LYS A 131 -3.65 3.80 -1.69
CA LYS A 131 -4.54 4.96 -1.55
C LYS A 131 -4.45 5.58 -0.16
N VAL A 132 -3.43 6.39 0.08
CA VAL A 132 -3.41 7.27 1.26
C VAL A 132 -4.23 8.53 0.96
N GLN A 133 -5.39 8.67 1.60
CA GLN A 133 -6.37 9.72 1.30
C GLN A 133 -5.82 11.15 1.40
N ILE A 134 -4.80 11.35 2.23
CA ILE A 134 -4.35 12.68 2.67
C ILE A 134 -3.50 13.39 1.58
N HIS A 135 -2.94 12.65 0.62
CA HIS A 135 -1.95 13.21 -0.33
C HIS A 135 -2.40 13.23 -1.79
N ARG A 136 -3.61 12.75 -2.06
CA ARG A 136 -4.09 12.48 -3.43
C ARG A 136 -3.94 13.65 -4.41
N PRO A 137 -4.41 14.88 -4.08
CA PRO A 137 -4.37 15.99 -5.04
C PRO A 137 -2.94 16.42 -5.37
N ARG A 138 -2.07 16.45 -4.37
CA ARG A 138 -0.71 16.97 -4.52
C ARG A 138 0.20 15.99 -5.24
N VAL A 139 0.06 14.69 -4.93
CA VAL A 139 0.79 13.64 -5.64
C VAL A 139 0.37 13.59 -7.11
N GLN A 140 -0.94 13.68 -7.40
CA GLN A 140 -1.42 13.74 -8.78
C GLN A 140 -0.82 14.92 -9.55
N ALA A 141 -0.76 16.11 -8.93
CA ALA A 141 -0.16 17.29 -9.57
C ALA A 141 1.31 17.07 -9.93
N LEU A 142 2.10 16.49 -9.01
CA LEU A 142 3.51 16.19 -9.24
C LEU A 142 3.71 15.15 -10.35
N CYS A 143 2.92 14.08 -10.36
CA CYS A 143 2.97 13.09 -11.44
C CYS A 143 2.59 13.70 -12.79
N ASN A 144 1.54 14.53 -12.85
CA ASN A 144 1.14 15.22 -14.07
C ASN A 144 2.24 16.15 -14.60
N GLU A 145 2.90 16.92 -13.73
CA GLU A 145 4.01 17.81 -14.08
C GLU A 145 5.22 17.02 -14.60
N ALA A 146 5.53 15.88 -13.97
CA ALA A 146 6.57 14.96 -14.43
C ALA A 146 6.20 14.20 -15.71
N GLY A 147 4.93 14.24 -16.14
CA GLY A 147 4.40 13.45 -17.25
C GLY A 147 4.27 11.95 -16.93
N VAL A 148 4.17 11.59 -15.66
CA VAL A 148 3.99 10.22 -15.16
C VAL A 148 2.50 9.94 -14.93
N LEU A 149 2.01 8.80 -15.39
CA LEU A 149 0.63 8.38 -15.15
C LEU A 149 0.51 7.81 -13.73
N LEU A 150 -0.35 8.41 -12.90
CA LEU A 150 -0.58 7.95 -11.53
C LEU A 150 -1.82 7.05 -11.44
N ILE A 151 -1.66 5.87 -10.86
CA ILE A 151 -2.73 4.91 -10.60
C ILE A 151 -2.76 4.61 -9.10
N TYR A 152 -3.95 4.73 -8.51
CA TYR A 152 -4.18 4.38 -7.11
C TYR A 152 -4.81 3.00 -6.99
N LEU A 153 -4.21 2.14 -6.18
CA LEU A 153 -4.80 0.86 -5.82
C LEU A 153 -6.03 1.04 -4.90
N PRO A 154 -7.00 0.11 -4.92
CA PRO A 154 -8.06 0.02 -3.93
C PRO A 154 -7.52 -0.13 -2.49
N ARG A 155 -8.34 0.22 -1.49
CA ARG A 155 -7.93 0.19 -0.07
C ARG A 155 -7.61 -1.20 0.47
N ASP A 156 -8.21 -2.24 -0.10
CA ASP A 156 -8.20 -3.58 0.50
C ASP A 156 -7.27 -4.55 -0.26
N CYS A 157 -6.36 -4.03 -1.09
CA CYS A 157 -5.40 -4.80 -1.88
C CYS A 157 -4.12 -5.16 -1.09
N VAL A 158 -4.22 -5.49 0.20
CA VAL A 158 -3.04 -5.80 1.04
C VAL A 158 -2.30 -7.06 0.58
N GLU A 159 -3.00 -8.01 -0.02
CA GLU A 159 -2.47 -9.28 -0.54
C GLU A 159 -1.47 -9.16 -1.70
N PHE A 160 -1.29 -7.97 -2.26
CA PHE A 160 -0.34 -7.70 -3.34
C PHE A 160 0.97 -7.08 -2.86
N TRP A 161 1.14 -6.91 -1.55
CA TRP A 161 2.30 -6.25 -0.95
C TRP A 161 3.15 -7.18 -0.06
N CYS A 162 2.79 -8.47 0.04
CA CYS A 162 3.55 -9.49 0.78
C CYS A 162 4.39 -10.37 -0.14
#